data_AF-A0A9N8MNX2-F1
#
_entry.id   AF-A0A9N8MNX2-F1
#
_cell.length_a   1.000
_cell.length_b   1.000
_cell.length_c   1.000
_cell.angle_alpha   90.00
_cell.angle_beta   90.00
_cell.angle_gamma   90.00
#
_symmetry.space_group_name_H-M   'P 1'
#
loop_
_entity.id
_entity.type
_entity.pdbx_description
1 polymer ?
#
loop_
_entity_poly.entity_id
_entity_poly.type
_entity_poly.pdbx_seq_one_letter_code
_entity_poly.pdbx_strand_id
1 'polypeptide(L)'
;MSKPAKKTKTASRPPVDALQYEKLALSAFGACDRQIQQLETLIDLAASITRCPATTVEERRRERNLLEHLLYTVEQYQQEVECDRDLYQVIALDAKGVVHSRITAKLAAQLLSDAAEVGREAGEATAAAEAASDNAVTRKHARVRTAACARAEVQQAPVKH
;
A
#
# COMPACT_ATOMS: atom_id res chain seq x y z
N MET A 1 22.91 -34.51 10.32
CA MET A 1 21.77 -34.41 11.27
C MET A 1 20.90 -33.21 10.89
N SER A 2 19.92 -33.41 10.00
CA SER A 2 19.02 -32.35 9.54
C SER A 2 17.92 -32.09 10.56
N LYS A 3 17.87 -30.88 11.12
CA LYS A 3 16.77 -30.44 12.00
C LYS A 3 15.58 -30.02 11.11
N PRO A 4 14.35 -30.53 11.34
CA PRO A 4 13.19 -30.06 10.57
C PRO A 4 12.78 -28.67 11.05
N ALA A 5 12.67 -27.74 10.09
CA ALA A 5 12.12 -26.41 10.31
C ALA A 5 10.67 -26.54 10.82
N LYS A 6 10.40 -26.00 12.01
CA LYS A 6 9.04 -25.82 12.54
C LYS A 6 8.27 -24.95 11.55
N LYS A 7 7.36 -25.57 10.79
CA LYS A 7 6.33 -24.85 10.05
C LYS A 7 5.54 -24.03 11.06
N THR A 8 5.74 -22.71 11.03
CA THR A 8 4.92 -21.72 11.69
C THR A 8 3.48 -21.96 11.26
N LYS A 9 2.70 -22.61 12.14
CA LYS A 9 1.26 -22.72 11.97
C LYS A 9 0.73 -21.29 12.00
N THR A 10 0.49 -20.72 10.83
CA THR A 10 -0.32 -19.52 10.67
C THR A 10 -1.58 -19.76 11.49
N ALA A 11 -1.81 -18.91 12.48
CA ALA A 11 -2.93 -19.03 13.40
C ALA A 11 -4.22 -19.06 12.56
N SER A 12 -4.75 -20.26 12.34
CA SER A 12 -6.04 -20.47 11.68
C SER A 12 -7.07 -19.72 12.49
N ARG A 13 -7.91 -18.94 11.83
CA ARG A 13 -9.10 -18.38 12.47
C ARG A 13 -9.90 -19.53 13.11
N PRO A 14 -10.61 -19.27 14.21
CA PRO A 14 -11.71 -20.14 14.59
C PRO A 14 -12.66 -20.22 13.39
N PRO A 15 -13.20 -21.41 13.06
CA PRO A 15 -14.17 -21.54 11.98
C PRO A 15 -15.34 -20.61 12.32
N VAL A 16 -15.47 -19.52 11.57
CA VAL A 16 -16.64 -18.66 11.65
C VAL A 16 -17.80 -19.50 11.11
N ASP A 17 -18.89 -19.53 11.88
CA ASP A 17 -20.02 -20.41 11.63
C ASP A 17 -20.58 -20.17 10.22
N ALA A 18 -20.77 -21.24 9.44
CA ALA A 18 -21.14 -21.12 8.01
C ALA A 18 -22.43 -20.31 7.81
N LEU A 19 -23.33 -20.38 8.79
CA LEU A 19 -24.58 -19.61 8.84
C LEU A 19 -24.37 -18.09 8.97
N GLN A 20 -23.26 -17.66 9.57
CA GLN A 20 -22.93 -16.23 9.67
C GLN A 20 -22.45 -15.69 8.32
N TYR A 21 -21.67 -16.48 7.58
CA TYR A 21 -21.26 -16.10 6.22
C TYR A 21 -22.43 -16.07 5.24
N GLU A 22 -23.36 -17.01 5.35
CA GLU A 22 -24.58 -17.02 4.54
C GLU A 22 -25.38 -15.73 4.76
N LYS A 23 -25.63 -15.35 6.03
CA LYS A 23 -26.33 -14.10 6.37
C LYS A 23 -25.60 -12.87 5.84
N LEU A 24 -24.28 -12.87 5.96
CA LEU A 24 -23.46 -11.73 5.55
C LEU A 24 -23.41 -11.61 4.01
N ALA A 25 -23.34 -12.75 3.30
CA ALA A 25 -23.45 -12.80 1.85
C ALA A 25 -24.85 -12.36 1.35
N LEU A 26 -25.93 -12.79 2.02
CA LEU A 26 -27.29 -12.34 1.69
C LEU A 26 -27.47 -10.85 1.94
N SER A 27 -26.89 -10.31 3.02
CA SER A 27 -26.91 -8.86 3.26
C SER A 27 -26.14 -8.09 2.19
N ALA A 28 -25.03 -8.65 1.70
CA ALA A 28 -24.24 -8.04 0.64
C ALA A 28 -24.96 -8.05 -0.70
N PHE A 29 -25.63 -9.15 -1.03
CA PHE A 29 -26.47 -9.23 -2.20
C PHE A 29 -27.60 -8.17 -2.16
N GLY A 30 -28.31 -8.06 -1.03
CA GLY A 30 -29.36 -7.05 -0.87
C GLY A 30 -28.84 -5.61 -0.91
N ALA A 31 -27.61 -5.36 -0.48
CA ALA A 31 -26.97 -4.06 -0.62
C ALA A 31 -26.65 -3.72 -2.08
N CYS A 32 -26.19 -4.69 -2.89
CA CYS A 32 -26.05 -4.50 -4.34
C CYS A 32 -27.38 -4.19 -5.03
N ASP A 33 -28.47 -4.89 -4.67
CA ASP A 33 -29.80 -4.60 -5.24
C ASP A 33 -30.27 -3.18 -4.91
N ARG A 34 -30.02 -2.71 -3.68
CA ARG A 34 -30.30 -1.32 -3.29
C ARG A 34 -29.48 -0.33 -4.12
N GLN A 35 -28.19 -0.59 -4.32
CA GLN A 35 -27.32 0.28 -5.13
C GLN A 35 -27.79 0.36 -6.59
N ILE A 36 -28.28 -0.73 -7.16
CA ILE A 36 -28.87 -0.74 -8.51
C ILE A 36 -30.09 0.18 -8.56
N GLN A 37 -31.02 0.04 -7.60
CA GLN A 37 -32.22 0.89 -7.52
C GLN A 37 -31.85 2.37 -7.33
N GLN A 38 -30.86 2.67 -6.49
CA GLN A 38 -30.34 4.03 -6.28
C GLN A 38 -29.74 4.62 -7.55
N LEU A 39 -29.04 3.84 -8.36
CA LEU A 39 -28.53 4.29 -9.65
C LEU A 39 -29.67 4.55 -10.65
N GLU A 40 -30.69 3.70 -10.68
CA GLU A 40 -31.87 3.90 -11.52
C GLU A 40 -32.59 5.22 -11.18
N THR A 41 -32.79 5.52 -9.89
CA THR A 41 -33.43 6.79 -9.48
C THR A 41 -32.59 8.01 -9.86
N LEU A 42 -31.27 7.94 -9.73
CA LEU A 42 -30.36 9.02 -10.17
C LEU A 42 -30.39 9.21 -11.68
N ILE A 43 -30.43 8.12 -12.45
CA ILE A 43 -30.53 8.16 -13.92
C ILE A 43 -31.85 8.80 -14.32
N ASP A 44 -32.96 8.41 -13.71
CA ASP A 44 -34.28 8.98 -14.00
C ASP A 44 -34.35 10.47 -13.67
N LEU A 45 -33.78 10.87 -12.52
CA LEU A 45 -33.70 12.28 -12.12
C LEU A 45 -32.86 13.09 -13.12
N ALA A 46 -31.68 12.60 -13.50
CA ALA A 46 -30.82 13.25 -14.49
C ALA A 46 -31.47 13.29 -15.88
N ALA A 47 -32.17 12.24 -16.28
CA ALA A 47 -32.94 12.19 -17.52
C ALA A 47 -34.07 13.22 -17.52
N SER A 48 -34.73 13.44 -16.38
CA SER A 48 -35.80 14.44 -16.26
C SER A 48 -35.28 15.88 -16.46
N ILE A 49 -34.09 16.18 -15.93
CA ILE A 49 -33.42 17.48 -16.10
C ILE A 49 -33.04 17.69 -17.57
N THR A 50 -32.41 16.69 -18.18
CA THR A 50 -31.88 16.81 -19.56
C THR A 50 -32.96 16.84 -20.64
N ARG A 51 -34.12 16.19 -20.41
CA ARG A 51 -35.25 16.19 -21.37
C ARG A 51 -36.08 17.47 -21.34
N CYS A 52 -36.05 18.24 -20.26
CA CYS A 52 -36.87 19.43 -20.05
C CYS A 52 -35.99 20.68 -19.88
N PRO A 53 -35.37 21.20 -20.95
CA PRO A 53 -34.49 22.36 -20.84
C PRO A 53 -35.28 23.61 -20.43
N ALA A 54 -34.78 24.31 -19.40
CA ALA A 54 -35.44 25.49 -18.85
C ALA A 54 -35.41 26.69 -19.82
N THR A 55 -36.59 27.14 -20.24
CA THR A 55 -36.77 28.29 -21.13
C THR A 55 -37.02 29.57 -20.33
N THR A 56 -37.69 29.47 -19.17
CA THR A 56 -38.01 30.61 -18.30
C THR A 56 -37.08 30.72 -17.09
N VAL A 57 -37.05 31.90 -16.45
CA VAL A 57 -36.23 32.13 -15.24
C VAL A 57 -36.69 31.25 -14.06
N GLU A 58 -37.99 31.03 -13.92
CA GLU A 58 -38.54 30.17 -12.86
C GLU A 58 -38.21 28.69 -13.10
N GLU A 59 -38.25 28.23 -14.36
CA GLU A 59 -37.77 26.89 -14.72
C GLU A 59 -36.29 26.69 -14.37
N ARG A 60 -35.44 27.69 -14.65
CA ARG A 60 -34.00 27.61 -14.29
C ARG A 60 -33.78 27.55 -12.78
N ARG A 61 -34.61 28.24 -11.99
CA ARG A 61 -34.55 28.14 -10.51
C ARG A 61 -34.97 26.75 -10.04
N ARG A 62 -36.02 26.19 -10.61
CA ARG A 62 -36.48 24.82 -10.31
C ARG A 62 -35.41 23.79 -10.70
N GLU A 63 -34.82 23.93 -11.87
CA GLU A 63 -33.73 23.07 -12.35
C GLU A 63 -32.52 23.11 -11.40
N ARG A 64 -32.12 24.30 -10.93
CA ARG A 64 -31.07 24.44 -9.92
C ARG A 64 -31.40 23.74 -8.61
N ASN A 65 -32.61 23.91 -8.09
CA ASN A 65 -33.03 23.20 -6.87
C ASN A 65 -33.02 21.68 -7.07
N LEU A 66 -33.38 21.21 -8.26
CA LEU A 66 -33.41 19.78 -8.59
C LEU A 66 -31.98 19.22 -8.72
N LEU A 67 -31.04 20.00 -9.26
CA LEU A 67 -29.61 19.68 -9.27
C LEU A 67 -29.00 19.68 -7.87
N GLU A 68 -29.36 20.64 -7.01
CA GLU A 68 -28.94 20.65 -5.60
C GLU A 68 -29.45 19.40 -4.87
N HIS A 69 -30.69 19.00 -5.12
CA HIS A 69 -31.25 17.78 -4.54
C HIS A 69 -30.55 16.52 -5.07
N LEU A 70 -30.25 16.46 -6.38
CA LEU A 70 -29.48 15.38 -6.98
C LEU A 70 -28.11 15.25 -6.31
N LEU A 71 -27.38 16.36 -6.14
CA LEU A 71 -26.07 16.37 -5.45
C LEU A 71 -26.18 15.82 -4.04
N TYR A 72 -27.14 16.33 -3.26
CA TYR A 72 -27.37 15.85 -1.90
C TYR A 72 -27.67 14.35 -1.85
N THR A 73 -28.53 13.85 -2.74
CA THR A 73 -28.86 12.42 -2.81
C THR A 73 -27.66 11.56 -3.20
N VAL A 74 -26.83 12.02 -4.15
CA VAL A 74 -25.60 11.31 -4.54
C VAL A 74 -24.62 11.22 -3.38
N GLU A 75 -24.43 12.30 -2.63
CA GLU A 75 -23.57 12.31 -1.44
C GLU A 75 -24.06 11.32 -0.37
N GLN A 76 -25.37 11.24 -0.15
CA GLN A 76 -25.95 10.26 0.77
C GLN A 76 -25.70 8.82 0.29
N TYR A 77 -25.96 8.52 -0.98
CA TYR A 77 -25.70 7.20 -1.54
C TYR A 77 -24.22 6.84 -1.50
N GLN A 78 -23.32 7.80 -1.71
CA GLN A 78 -21.88 7.57 -1.58
C GLN A 78 -21.50 7.13 -0.15
N GLN A 79 -22.02 7.82 0.87
CA GLN A 79 -21.74 7.46 2.26
C GLN A 79 -22.25 6.05 2.60
N GLU A 80 -23.42 5.68 2.09
CA GLU A 80 -23.98 4.32 2.26
C GLU A 80 -23.09 3.26 1.59
N VAL A 81 -22.62 3.51 0.36
CA VAL A 81 -21.71 2.60 -0.36
C VAL A 81 -20.36 2.46 0.34
N GLU A 82 -19.84 3.53 0.93
CA GLU A 82 -18.60 3.49 1.72
C GLU A 82 -18.77 2.60 2.96
N CYS A 83 -19.93 2.66 3.63
CA CYS A 83 -20.25 1.76 4.75
C CYS A 83 -20.35 0.30 4.29
N ASP A 84 -20.99 0.05 3.14
CA ASP A 84 -21.12 -1.30 2.57
C ASP A 84 -19.76 -1.88 2.12
N ARG A 85 -18.84 -1.02 1.66
CA ARG A 85 -17.49 -1.42 1.23
C ARG A 85 -16.70 -2.09 2.35
N ASP A 86 -16.80 -1.57 3.58
CA ASP A 86 -16.13 -2.15 4.74
C ASP A 86 -16.65 -3.56 5.02
N LEU A 87 -17.98 -3.77 4.89
CA LEU A 87 -18.61 -5.08 5.02
C LEU A 87 -18.09 -6.06 3.95
N TYR A 88 -18.02 -5.63 2.69
CA TYR A 88 -17.53 -6.46 1.59
C TYR A 88 -16.06 -6.81 1.72
N GLN A 89 -15.26 -5.88 2.25
CA GLN A 89 -13.84 -6.14 2.50
C GLN A 89 -13.65 -7.26 3.52
N VAL A 90 -14.47 -7.32 4.57
CA VAL A 90 -14.44 -8.42 5.55
C VAL A 90 -14.78 -9.75 4.86
N ILE A 91 -15.85 -9.82 4.05
CA ILE A 91 -16.21 -11.03 3.28
C ILE A 91 -15.04 -11.49 2.41
N ALA A 92 -14.44 -10.57 1.65
CA ALA A 92 -13.41 -10.88 0.69
C ALA A 92 -12.11 -11.36 1.36
N LEU A 93 -11.72 -10.74 2.47
CA LEU A 93 -10.56 -11.19 3.25
C LEU A 93 -10.79 -12.56 3.88
N ASP A 94 -12.02 -12.82 4.32
CA ASP A 94 -12.42 -14.09 4.90
C ASP A 94 -12.44 -15.22 3.87
N ALA A 95 -13.03 -14.99 2.69
CA ALA A 95 -13.05 -15.93 1.58
C ALA A 95 -11.63 -16.28 1.08
N LYS A 96 -10.69 -15.31 1.15
CA LYS A 96 -9.28 -15.52 0.82
C LYS A 96 -8.49 -16.26 1.92
N GLY A 97 -9.12 -16.58 3.05
CA GLY A 97 -8.45 -17.20 4.20
C GLY A 97 -7.43 -16.28 4.87
N VAL A 98 -7.51 -14.96 4.64
CA VAL A 98 -6.60 -13.99 5.26
C VAL A 98 -7.03 -13.82 6.71
N VAL A 99 -6.15 -14.25 7.63
CA VAL A 99 -6.36 -14.11 9.06
C VAL A 99 -6.56 -12.64 9.37
N HIS A 100 -7.55 -12.30 10.21
CA HIS A 100 -7.72 -10.96 10.74
C HIS A 100 -6.46 -10.65 11.57
N SER A 101 -5.42 -10.11 10.96
CA SER A 101 -4.30 -9.55 11.69
C SER A 101 -4.82 -8.27 12.33
N ARG A 102 -5.55 -8.41 13.43
CA ARG A 102 -5.65 -7.30 14.38
C ARG A 102 -4.22 -7.00 14.76
N ILE A 103 -3.71 -5.90 14.24
CA ILE A 103 -2.42 -5.38 14.67
C ILE A 103 -2.64 -4.94 16.11
N THR A 104 -2.47 -5.87 17.05
CA THR A 104 -2.45 -5.54 18.47
C THR A 104 -1.31 -4.57 18.70
N ALA A 105 -1.44 -3.65 19.66
CA ALA A 105 -0.38 -2.68 19.95
C ALA A 105 1.00 -3.34 20.15
N LYS A 106 1.03 -4.56 20.69
CA LYS A 106 2.24 -5.39 20.79
C LYS A 106 2.78 -5.86 19.44
N LEU A 107 1.91 -6.28 18.52
CA LEU A 107 2.29 -6.67 17.16
C LEU A 107 2.71 -5.45 16.32
N ALA A 108 2.06 -4.30 16.49
CA ALA A 108 2.50 -3.03 15.87
C ALA A 108 3.90 -2.66 16.35
N ALA A 109 4.12 -2.71 17.68
CA ALA A 109 5.41 -2.41 18.27
C ALA A 109 6.49 -3.40 17.80
N GLN A 110 6.16 -4.68 17.66
CA GLN A 110 7.07 -5.69 17.12
C GLN A 110 7.38 -5.46 15.63
N LEU A 111 6.39 -5.17 14.79
CA LEU A 111 6.64 -4.87 13.38
C LEU A 111 7.47 -3.59 13.20
N LEU A 112 7.27 -2.59 14.05
CA LEU A 112 8.08 -1.37 14.07
C LEU A 112 9.49 -1.64 14.58
N SER A 113 9.67 -2.51 15.59
CA SER A 113 11.01 -2.89 16.06
C SER A 113 11.75 -3.74 15.03
N ASP A 114 11.07 -4.70 14.39
CA ASP A 114 11.65 -5.55 13.35
C ASP A 114 12.05 -4.70 12.14
N ALA A 115 11.23 -3.72 11.74
CA ALA A 115 11.59 -2.76 10.70
C ALA A 115 12.77 -1.85 11.11
N ALA A 116 12.86 -1.47 12.39
CA ALA A 116 13.98 -0.69 12.92
C ALA A 116 15.28 -1.51 13.06
N GLU A 117 15.19 -2.82 13.27
CA GLU A 117 16.32 -3.75 13.27
C GLU A 117 16.78 -4.03 11.84
N VAL A 118 15.87 -4.33 10.92
CA VAL A 118 16.20 -4.48 9.48
C VAL A 118 16.79 -3.17 8.92
N GLY A 119 16.29 -2.01 9.34
CA GLY A 119 16.86 -0.71 8.99
C GLY A 119 18.26 -0.47 9.59
N ARG A 120 18.53 -1.00 10.80
CA ARG A 120 19.87 -0.98 11.42
C ARG A 120 20.81 -1.95 10.75
N GLU A 121 20.38 -3.16 10.44
CA GLU A 121 21.16 -4.16 9.71
C GLU A 121 21.46 -3.70 8.28
N ALA A 122 20.52 -3.03 7.62
CA ALA A 122 20.76 -2.37 6.34
C ALA A 122 21.74 -1.20 6.49
N GLY A 123 21.63 -0.41 7.56
CA GLY A 123 22.54 0.68 7.92
C GLY A 123 23.97 0.21 8.24
N GLU A 124 24.11 -0.90 8.96
CA GLU A 124 25.38 -1.56 9.29
C GLU A 124 25.98 -2.26 8.06
N ALA A 125 25.15 -2.82 7.17
CA ALA A 125 25.60 -3.34 5.89
C ALA A 125 26.11 -2.20 4.97
N THR A 126 25.47 -1.03 4.99
CA THR A 126 25.97 0.17 4.29
C THR A 126 27.22 0.74 4.95
N ALA A 127 27.31 0.79 6.27
CA ALA A 127 28.50 1.27 6.99
C ALA A 127 29.69 0.29 6.86
N ALA A 128 29.45 -1.02 6.79
CA ALA A 128 30.46 -2.03 6.50
C ALA A 128 30.90 -2.00 5.02
N ALA A 129 30.00 -1.69 4.08
CA ALA A 129 30.35 -1.46 2.68
C ALA A 129 31.19 -0.18 2.51
N GLU A 130 30.88 0.90 3.24
CA GLU A 130 31.67 2.14 3.25
C GLU A 130 33.04 1.93 3.92
N ALA A 131 33.11 1.24 5.07
CA ALA A 131 34.37 0.88 5.73
C ALA A 131 35.25 -0.11 4.92
N ALA A 132 34.64 -0.98 4.11
CA ALA A 132 35.37 -1.84 3.17
C ALA A 132 35.91 -1.05 1.96
N SER A 133 35.22 0.02 1.55
CA SER A 133 35.66 0.91 0.47
C SER A 133 36.83 1.80 0.90
N ASP A 134 36.84 2.28 2.15
CA ASP A 134 37.94 3.08 2.70
C ASP A 134 39.24 2.27 2.85
N ASN A 135 39.13 0.98 3.21
CA ASN A 135 40.27 0.07 3.25
C ASN A 135 40.78 -0.36 1.86
N ALA A 136 39.95 -0.25 0.81
CA ALA A 136 40.37 -0.49 -0.56
C ALA A 136 41.12 0.72 -1.17
N VAL A 137 40.80 1.94 -0.73
CA VAL A 137 41.50 3.18 -1.14
C VAL A 137 42.91 3.23 -0.55
N THR A 138 43.09 2.83 0.71
CA THR A 138 44.42 2.82 1.35
C THR A 138 45.38 1.76 0.75
N ARG A 139 44.88 0.61 0.28
CA ARG A 139 45.71 -0.39 -0.42
C ARG A 139 46.16 0.03 -1.82
N LYS A 140 45.38 0.87 -2.54
CA LYS A 140 45.79 1.40 -3.85
C LYS A 140 46.92 2.43 -3.71
N HIS A 141 46.89 3.29 -2.68
CA HIS A 141 47.95 4.29 -2.48
C HIS A 141 49.30 3.69 -2.03
N ALA A 142 49.30 2.55 -1.33
CA ALA A 142 50.54 1.86 -0.95
C ALA A 142 51.28 1.21 -2.14
N ARG A 143 50.55 0.70 -3.14
CA ARG A 143 51.13 0.12 -4.36
C ARG A 143 51.69 1.17 -5.33
N VAL A 144 51.15 2.38 -5.35
CA VAL A 144 51.65 3.47 -6.21
C VAL A 144 52.98 4.03 -5.68
N ARG A 145 53.18 4.09 -4.35
CA ARG A 145 54.43 4.57 -3.75
C ARG A 145 55.62 3.62 -3.97
N THR A 146 55.39 2.31 -3.95
CA THR A 146 56.45 1.31 -4.17
C THR A 146 56.90 1.24 -5.64
N ALA A 147 56.01 1.52 -6.61
CA ALA A 147 56.37 1.62 -8.02
C ALA A 147 57.09 2.93 -8.38
N ALA A 148 56.85 4.02 -7.64
CA ALA A 148 57.52 5.31 -7.85
C ALA A 148 58.97 5.33 -7.32
N CYS A 149 59.26 4.66 -6.21
CA CYS A 149 60.63 4.55 -5.68
C CYS A 149 61.54 3.66 -6.54
N ALA A 150 61.03 2.58 -7.14
CA ALA A 150 61.82 1.70 -8.00
C ALA A 150 62.20 2.33 -9.37
N ARG A 151 61.55 3.43 -9.77
CA ARG A 151 61.86 4.16 -11.02
C ARG A 151 62.85 5.32 -10.81
N ALA A 152 63.07 5.76 -9.58
CA ALA A 152 63.99 6.85 -9.27
C ALA A 152 65.48 6.42 -9.25
N GLU A 153 65.77 5.12 -9.07
CA GLU A 153 67.15 4.62 -9.00
C GLU A 153 67.76 4.28 -10.38
N VAL A 154 66.98 4.28 -11.47
CA VAL A 154 67.47 3.95 -12.82
C VAL A 154 67.82 5.19 -13.66
N GLN A 155 67.45 6.40 -13.23
CA GLN A 155 67.65 7.64 -14.01
C GLN A 155 68.79 8.54 -13.52
N GLN A 156 69.63 8.09 -12.58
CA GLN A 156 70.82 8.82 -12.14
C GLN A 156 72.10 8.00 -12.36
N ALA A 157 72.55 7.94 -13.61
CA ALA A 157 73.95 7.72 -13.94
C ALA A 157 74.39 8.80 -14.95
N PRO A 158 75.40 9.63 -14.62
CA PRO A 158 75.69 10.87 -15.33
C PRO A 158 76.55 10.69 -16.59
N VAL A 159 76.23 11.50 -17.61
CA VAL A 159 77.07 11.80 -18.78
C VAL A 159 78.36 12.49 -18.31
N LYS A 160 79.52 12.03 -18.79
CA LYS A 160 80.77 12.79 -18.75
C LYS A 160 81.21 13.13 -20.17
N HIS A 161 81.72 14.35 -20.25
CA HIS A 161 82.13 15.15 -21.42
C HIS A 161 83.12 14.48 -22.37
#